data_AF-A0A318QLI0-F1
#
_entry.id   AF-A0A318QLI0-F1
#
_cell.length_a   1.000
_cell.length_b   1.000
_cell.length_c   1.000
_cell.angle_alpha   90.00
_cell.angle_beta   90.00
_cell.angle_gamma   90.00
#
_symmetry.space_group_name_H-M   'P 1'
#
loop_
_entity.id
_entity.type
_entity.pdbx_description
1 polymer ?
#
loop_
_entity_poly.entity_id
_entity_poly.type
_entity_poly.pdbx_seq_one_letter_code
_entity_poly.pdbx_strand_id
1 'polypeptide(L)'
;MGQKLPPSYLFLAEHYGYASIFGDEIFSIYLGFDRNTPSGDIAERTVLYRRQNAIKPTEIVLCRTDFAEIFVFDTTRADARGEYPVLRTVGDESALYAPTFADFIVKYSHDVMA
;
A
#
# COMPACT_ATOMS: atom_id res chain seq x y z
N MET A 1 -12.87 5.29 1.58
CA MET A 1 -12.47 4.06 0.86
C MET A 1 -13.53 2.96 0.97
N GLY A 2 -14.10 2.66 2.14
CA GLY A 2 -15.19 1.68 2.26
C GLY A 2 -14.73 0.22 2.31
N GLN A 3 -13.43 -0.03 2.11
CA GLN A 3 -12.77 -1.31 2.30
C GLN A 3 -12.06 -1.37 3.66
N LYS A 4 -11.97 -2.57 4.26
CA LYS A 4 -11.15 -2.83 5.45
C LYS A 4 -9.68 -2.92 5.07
N LEU A 5 -8.78 -2.50 5.95
CA LEU A 5 -7.34 -2.68 5.80
C LEU A 5 -6.91 -4.07 6.31
N PRO A 6 -5.83 -4.67 5.76
CA PRO A 6 -5.41 -6.01 6.15
C PRO A 6 -4.85 -6.04 7.58
N PRO A 7 -5.05 -7.13 8.35
CA PRO A 7 -4.62 -7.21 9.75
C PRO A 7 -3.14 -6.94 9.97
N SER A 8 -2.23 -7.47 9.15
CA SER A 8 -0.79 -7.24 9.31
C SER A 8 -0.38 -5.80 9.00
N TYR A 9 -1.11 -5.10 8.13
CA TYR A 9 -0.93 -3.64 7.95
C TYR A 9 -1.41 -2.89 9.18
N LEU A 10 -2.56 -3.27 9.75
CA LEU A 10 -3.08 -2.64 10.97
C LEU A 10 -2.13 -2.84 12.15
N PHE A 11 -1.51 -4.02 12.26
CA PHE A 11 -0.45 -4.26 13.24
C PHE A 11 0.70 -3.26 13.08
N LEU A 12 1.18 -3.02 11.85
CA LEU A 12 2.21 -2.02 11.61
C LEU A 12 1.74 -0.62 12.02
N ALA A 13 0.54 -0.23 11.63
CA ALA A 13 -0.02 1.09 11.95
C ALA A 13 -0.18 1.30 13.47
N GLU A 14 -0.60 0.27 14.20
CA GLU A 14 -0.80 0.34 15.66
C GLU A 14 0.54 0.39 16.42
N HIS A 15 1.54 -0.36 15.98
CA HIS A 15 2.80 -0.51 16.72
C HIS A 15 3.89 0.49 16.30
N TYR A 16 3.89 0.95 15.05
CA TYR A 16 4.93 1.81 14.50
C TYR A 16 4.38 3.16 14.00
N GLY A 17 3.13 3.22 13.56
CA GLY A 17 2.47 4.43 13.06
C GLY A 17 2.95 4.93 11.70
N TYR A 18 4.25 4.76 11.40
CA TYR A 18 4.90 5.11 10.14
C TYR A 18 5.96 4.07 9.79
N ALA A 19 6.13 3.80 8.49
CA ALA A 19 7.24 3.00 8.00
C ALA A 19 7.78 3.52 6.67
N SER A 20 9.10 3.42 6.52
CA SER A 20 9.78 3.57 5.24
C SER A 20 10.80 2.45 5.06
N ILE A 21 10.95 2.00 3.82
CA ILE A 21 11.92 0.97 3.44
C ILE A 21 12.84 1.61 2.40
N PHE A 22 14.10 1.87 2.76
CA PHE A 22 15.10 2.48 1.88
C PHE A 22 14.70 3.81 1.24
N GLY A 23 13.87 4.60 1.94
CA GLY A 23 13.38 5.90 1.46
C GLY A 23 12.01 5.81 0.79
N ASP A 24 11.55 4.62 0.40
CA ASP A 24 10.18 4.42 -0.06
C ASP A 24 9.23 4.40 1.13
N GLU A 25 8.29 5.34 1.13
CA GLU A 25 7.27 5.45 2.16
C GLU A 25 6.22 4.34 1.99
N ILE A 26 5.90 3.67 3.11
CA ILE A 26 4.68 2.87 3.21
C ILE A 26 3.58 3.81 3.70
N PHE A 27 2.59 4.06 2.85
CA PHE A 27 1.51 4.97 3.17
C PHE A 27 0.81 4.53 4.46
N SER A 28 0.69 5.46 5.39
CA SER A 28 0.31 5.23 6.79
C SER A 28 -1.06 5.84 7.09
N ILE A 29 -1.57 5.65 8.32
CA ILE A 29 -2.83 6.27 8.76
C ILE A 29 -2.49 7.55 9.54
N TYR A 30 -2.87 8.73 9.03
CA TYR A 30 -2.63 9.99 9.73
C TYR A 30 -3.90 10.52 10.42
N LEU A 31 -3.84 10.69 11.74
CA LEU A 31 -4.91 11.31 12.53
C LEU A 31 -4.80 12.84 12.43
N GLY A 32 -5.72 13.46 11.70
CA GLY A 32 -5.74 14.93 11.53
C GLY A 32 -5.06 15.38 10.24
N PHE A 33 -5.68 15.02 9.11
CA PHE A 33 -5.22 15.44 7.80
C PHE A 33 -5.43 16.95 7.58
N ASP A 34 -4.34 17.69 7.36
CA ASP A 34 -4.36 19.00 6.73
C ASP A 34 -4.26 18.83 5.21
N ARG A 35 -5.27 19.31 4.48
CA ARG A 35 -5.35 19.23 3.00
C ARG A 35 -4.20 19.97 2.29
N ASN A 36 -3.48 20.83 3.01
CA ASN A 36 -2.38 21.62 2.45
C ASN A 36 -1.00 20.96 2.60
N THR A 37 -0.90 19.84 3.31
CA THR A 37 0.36 19.11 3.47
C THR A 37 0.29 17.83 2.63
N PRO A 38 1.23 17.61 1.68
CA PRO A 38 1.35 16.33 0.99
C PRO A 38 1.57 15.25 2.05
N SER A 39 0.57 14.41 2.30
CA SER A 39 0.66 13.36 3.31
C SER A 39 0.90 12.01 2.65
N GLY A 40 1.60 11.12 3.33
CA GLY A 40 1.58 9.69 3.02
C GLY A 40 0.33 8.99 3.53
N ASP A 41 -0.83 9.67 3.63
CA ASP A 41 -2.04 9.05 4.16
C ASP A 41 -2.63 8.05 3.19
N ILE A 42 -2.77 6.79 3.62
CA ILE A 42 -3.24 5.69 2.78
C ILE A 42 -4.64 5.95 2.21
N ALA A 43 -5.51 6.63 2.95
CA ALA A 43 -6.88 6.89 2.52
C ALA A 43 -6.93 7.99 1.46
N GLU A 44 -6.20 9.08 1.69
CA GLU A 44 -6.05 10.17 0.74
C GLU A 44 -5.41 9.67 -0.55
N ARG A 45 -4.25 9.01 -0.44
CA ARG A 45 -3.49 8.50 -1.59
C ARG A 45 -4.32 7.53 -2.41
N THR A 46 -5.07 6.64 -1.77
CA THR A 46 -5.95 5.72 -2.48
C THR A 46 -7.03 6.47 -3.27
N VAL A 47 -7.65 7.49 -2.68
CA VAL A 47 -8.67 8.30 -3.37
C VAL A 47 -8.05 9.08 -4.53
N LEU A 48 -6.87 9.67 -4.34
CA LEU A 48 -6.14 10.41 -5.37
C LEU A 48 -5.79 9.50 -6.55
N TYR A 49 -5.21 8.32 -6.29
CA TYR A 49 -4.77 7.41 -7.35
C TYR A 49 -5.95 6.84 -8.12
N ARG A 50 -7.08 6.54 -7.44
CA ARG A 50 -8.32 6.15 -8.12
C ARG A 50 -8.85 7.27 -9.02
N ARG A 51 -8.81 8.54 -8.58
CA ARG A 51 -9.24 9.69 -9.40
C ARG A 51 -8.35 9.90 -10.64
N GLN A 52 -7.08 9.54 -10.53
CA GLN A 52 -6.11 9.59 -11.64
C GLN A 52 -6.17 8.35 -12.54
N ASN A 53 -7.03 7.37 -12.25
CA ASN A 53 -7.07 6.05 -12.89
C ASN A 53 -5.74 5.27 -12.80
N ALA A 54 -4.90 5.58 -11.80
CA ALA A 54 -3.62 4.89 -11.59
C ALA A 54 -3.79 3.53 -10.89
N ILE A 55 -4.91 3.33 -10.19
CA ILE A 55 -5.29 2.07 -9.54
C ILE A 55 -6.79 1.81 -9.70
N LYS A 56 -7.22 0.56 -9.57
CA LYS A 56 -8.63 0.16 -9.68
C LYS A 56 -9.45 0.59 -8.45
N PRO A 57 -10.79 0.72 -8.57
CA PRO A 57 -11.67 1.00 -7.42
C PRO A 57 -11.58 -0.03 -6.29
N THR A 58 -11.18 -1.26 -6.62
CA THR A 58 -11.00 -2.39 -5.70
C THR A 58 -9.57 -2.49 -5.14
N GLU A 59 -8.73 -1.51 -5.39
CA GLU A 59 -7.33 -1.49 -4.95
C GLU A 59 -7.10 -0.38 -3.93
N ILE A 60 -6.29 -0.66 -2.90
CA ILE A 60 -5.82 0.32 -1.92
C ILE A 60 -4.34 0.53 -2.19
N VAL A 61 -3.90 1.77 -2.40
CA VAL A 61 -2.47 2.03 -2.64
C VAL A 61 -1.67 1.87 -1.36
N LEU A 62 -0.54 1.20 -1.46
CA LEU A 62 0.34 0.90 -0.33
C LEU A 62 1.61 1.75 -0.37
N CYS A 63 2.24 1.85 -1.54
CA CYS A 63 3.52 2.52 -1.73
C CYS A 63 3.66 2.91 -3.20
N ARG A 64 4.35 4.01 -3.50
CA ARG A 64 4.84 4.33 -4.84
C ARG A 64 6.33 4.61 -4.75
N THR A 65 7.11 3.97 -5.61
CA THR A 65 8.57 4.14 -5.67
C THR A 65 8.96 5.24 -6.65
N ASP A 66 10.21 5.70 -6.56
CA ASP A 66 10.80 6.64 -7.52
C ASP A 66 10.95 6.04 -8.93
N PHE A 67 10.94 4.71 -9.05
CA PHE A 67 11.00 3.98 -10.32
C PHE A 67 9.60 3.73 -10.93
N ALA A 68 8.60 4.52 -10.52
CA ALA A 68 7.22 4.49 -11.00
C ALA A 68 6.47 3.19 -10.72
N GLU A 69 6.96 2.35 -9.80
CA GLU A 69 6.21 1.18 -9.33
C GLU A 69 5.14 1.64 -8.35
N ILE A 70 3.96 1.04 -8.46
CA ILE A 70 2.86 1.24 -7.51
C ILE A 70 2.52 -0.11 -6.89
N PHE A 71 2.64 -0.19 -5.57
CA PHE A 71 2.19 -1.36 -4.82
C PHE A 71 0.78 -1.12 -4.31
N VAL A 72 -0.08 -2.13 -4.44
CA VAL A 72 -1.49 -2.05 -4.03
C VAL A 72 -1.96 -3.32 -3.34
N PHE A 73 -2.88 -3.20 -2.40
CA PHE A 73 -3.69 -4.32 -1.94
C PHE A 73 -4.83 -4.58 -2.92
N ASP A 74 -4.97 -5.82 -3.40
CA ASP A 74 -6.14 -6.25 -4.17
C ASP A 74 -7.24 -6.75 -3.23
N THR A 75 -8.22 -5.89 -2.95
CA THR A 75 -9.29 -6.20 -1.98
C THR A 75 -10.31 -7.23 -2.50
N THR A 76 -10.19 -7.67 -3.75
CA THR A 76 -11.08 -8.70 -4.32
C THR A 76 -10.67 -10.11 -3.91
N ARG A 77 -9.46 -10.29 -3.35
CA ARG A 77 -8.84 -11.59 -3.08
C ARG A 77 -8.48 -11.77 -1.60
N ALA A 78 -9.42 -11.44 -0.71
CA ALA A 78 -9.23 -11.63 0.72
C ALA A 78 -9.00 -13.10 1.09
N ASP A 79 -7.97 -13.39 1.90
CA ASP A 79 -7.78 -14.72 2.49
C ASP A 79 -8.71 -14.94 3.70
N ALA A 80 -8.67 -16.13 4.30
CA ALA A 80 -9.49 -16.47 5.47
C ALA A 80 -9.19 -15.64 6.72
N ARG A 81 -8.05 -14.93 6.76
CA ARG A 81 -7.64 -14.03 7.85
C ARG A 81 -7.96 -12.57 7.53
N GLY A 82 -8.43 -12.26 6.31
CA GLY A 82 -8.68 -10.90 5.85
C GLY A 82 -7.43 -10.18 5.34
N GLU A 83 -6.37 -10.92 5.04
CA GLU A 83 -5.21 -10.40 4.30
C GLU A 83 -5.55 -10.25 2.82
N TYR A 84 -4.87 -9.34 2.15
CA TYR A 84 -4.96 -9.16 0.70
C TYR A 84 -3.60 -9.39 0.06
N PRO A 85 -3.54 -9.97 -1.15
CA PRO A 85 -2.31 -10.00 -1.91
C PRO A 85 -1.88 -8.57 -2.27
N VAL A 86 -0.57 -8.36 -2.25
CA VAL A 86 0.06 -7.15 -2.75
C VAL A 86 0.44 -7.36 -4.21
N LEU A 87 -0.07 -6.49 -5.07
CA LEU A 87 0.31 -6.42 -6.47
C LEU A 87 1.34 -5.32 -6.66
N ARG A 88 2.27 -5.54 -7.59
CA ARG A 88 3.18 -4.53 -8.13
C ARG A 88 2.70 -4.15 -9.51
N THR A 89 2.47 -2.86 -9.72
CA THR A 89 2.05 -2.29 -11.00
C THR A 89 3.14 -1.39 -11.57
N VAL A 90 3.47 -1.58 -12.85
CA VAL A 90 4.39 -0.72 -13.61
C VAL A 90 3.74 -0.44 -14.96
N GLY A 91 3.38 0.83 -15.22
CA GLY A 91 2.54 1.16 -16.37
C GLY A 91 1.19 0.45 -16.30
N ASP A 92 0.84 -0.30 -17.35
CA ASP A 92 -0.41 -1.06 -17.43
C ASP A 92 -0.25 -2.52 -16.96
N GLU A 93 0.95 -2.95 -16.58
CA GLU A 93 1.23 -4.32 -16.14
C GLU A 93 1.14 -4.43 -14.61
N SER A 94 0.26 -5.30 -14.13
CA SER A 94 0.15 -5.66 -12.71
C SER A 94 0.49 -7.14 -12.50
N ALA A 95 1.37 -7.43 -11.54
CA ALA A 95 1.75 -8.79 -11.17
C ALA A 95 1.63 -9.00 -9.65
N LEU A 96 1.35 -10.24 -9.24
CA LEU A 96 1.42 -10.62 -7.83
C LEU A 96 2.85 -10.45 -7.32
N TYR A 97 3.03 -9.67 -6.26
CA TYR A 97 4.32 -9.44 -5.65
C TYR A 97 4.48 -10.20 -4.34
N ALA A 98 3.46 -10.15 -3.47
CA ALA A 98 3.43 -10.88 -2.21
C ALA A 98 2.00 -11.32 -1.84
N PRO A 99 1.82 -12.45 -1.12
CA PRO A 99 0.50 -12.95 -0.77
C PRO A 99 -0.17 -12.19 0.40
N THR A 100 0.60 -11.51 1.26
CA THR A 100 0.11 -10.68 2.37
C THR A 100 0.95 -9.41 2.52
N PHE A 101 0.51 -8.46 3.35
CA PHE A 101 1.33 -7.29 3.68
C PHE A 101 2.60 -7.66 4.44
N ALA A 102 2.54 -8.61 5.39
CA ALA A 102 3.72 -9.07 6.11
C ALA A 102 4.78 -9.67 5.16
N ASP A 103 4.35 -10.50 4.20
CA ASP A 103 5.24 -11.06 3.18
C ASP A 103 5.83 -9.97 2.27
N PHE A 104 5.04 -8.94 1.95
CA PHE A 104 5.53 -7.77 1.22
C PHE A 104 6.67 -7.07 1.96
N ILE A 105 6.54 -6.80 3.26
CA ILE A 105 7.59 -6.13 4.05
C ILE A 105 8.89 -6.93 4.03
N VAL A 106 8.82 -8.25 4.24
CA VAL A 106 10.00 -9.13 4.22
C VAL A 106 10.63 -9.14 2.84
N LYS A 107 9.83 -9.38 1.79
CA LYS A 107 10.33 -9.49 0.41
C LYS A 107 10.89 -8.17 -0.10
N TYR A 108 10.17 -7.07 0.10
CA TYR A 108 10.59 -5.75 -0.37
C TYR A 108 11.89 -5.31 0.28
N SER A 109 12.04 -5.53 1.60
CA SER A 109 13.28 -5.23 2.33
C SER A 109 14.49 -6.02 1.81
N HIS A 110 14.28 -7.24 1.32
CA HIS A 110 15.33 -8.04 0.68
C HIS A 110 15.62 -7.58 -0.75
N ASP A 111 14.59 -7.34 -1.55
CA ASP A 111 14.74 -6.99 -2.97
C ASP A 111 15.44 -5.64 -3.16
N VAL A 112 15.24 -4.66 -2.28
CA VAL A 112 15.92 -3.35 -2.34
C VAL A 112 17.36 -3.35 -1.81
N MET A 113 17.77 -4.42 -1.12
CA MET A 113 19.13 -4.61 -0.59
C MET A 113 20.03 -5.41 -1.55
N ALA A 114 19.45 -6.04 -2.56
CA ALA A 114 20.13 -6.92 -3.52
C ALA A 114 20.63 -6.15 -4.74
#